data_AF-A0A6M1N9E8-F1
#
_entry.id   AF-A0A6M1N9E8-F1
#
_cell.length_a   1.000
_cell.length_b   1.000
_cell.length_c   1.000
_cell.angle_alpha   90.00
_cell.angle_beta   90.00
_cell.angle_gamma   90.00
#
_symmetry.space_group_name_H-M   'P 1'
#
loop_
_entity.id
_entity.type
_entity.pdbx_description
1 polymer ?
#
loop_
_entity_poly.entity_id
_entity_poly.type
_entity_poly.pdbx_seq_one_letter_code
_entity_poly.pdbx_strand_id
1 'polypeptide(L)'
;MFTKLIAVDDQKIGTVHFHAFVIKIQDDEVGFAIFMDELPTPLLYFYRDSIDSITFKIDNDQFLAIVKNSKFTSEVRKELYKEFEFFLRTMEERATAYLFKNAAIKYITNSRDIIRYKNYYISAGTKTFEQE
;
A
#
# COMPACT_ATOMS: atom_id res chain seq x y z
N MET A 1 -18.03 -2.71 -2.12
CA MET A 1 -17.47 -2.73 -3.49
C MET A 1 -16.76 -1.41 -3.68
N PHE A 2 -15.50 -1.41 -4.12
CA PHE A 2 -14.75 -0.17 -4.29
C PHE A 2 -15.09 0.49 -5.61
N THR A 3 -15.47 1.77 -5.57
CA THR A 3 -15.67 2.58 -6.78
C THR A 3 -14.58 3.63 -6.85
N LYS A 4 -13.76 3.61 -7.91
CA LYS A 4 -12.73 4.63 -8.18
C LYS A 4 -13.43 5.94 -8.55
N LEU A 5 -13.16 7.02 -7.81
CA LEU A 5 -13.79 8.33 -8.02
C LEU A 5 -12.82 9.32 -8.68
N ILE A 6 -11.62 9.46 -8.12
CA ILE A 6 -10.61 10.43 -8.57
C ILE A 6 -9.25 9.75 -8.59
N ALA A 7 -8.56 9.81 -9.73
CA ALA A 7 -7.15 9.42 -9.83
C ALA A 7 -6.29 10.52 -9.18
N VAL A 8 -5.46 10.15 -8.21
CA VAL A 8 -4.64 11.10 -7.44
C VAL A 8 -3.19 11.10 -7.89
N ASP A 9 -2.63 9.90 -8.09
CA ASP A 9 -1.27 9.72 -8.59
C ASP A 9 -1.10 8.29 -9.08
N ASP A 10 -0.03 8.03 -9.82
CA ASP A 10 0.42 6.71 -10.17
C ASP A 10 1.94 6.65 -10.28
N GLN A 11 2.51 5.49 -9.95
CA GLN A 11 3.95 5.29 -10.04
C GLN A 11 4.26 3.84 -10.37
N LYS A 12 5.12 3.64 -11.37
CA LYS A 12 5.70 2.33 -11.66
C LYS A 12 6.95 2.12 -10.81
N ILE A 13 6.96 1.07 -10.00
CA ILE A 13 8.09 0.72 -9.12
C ILE A 13 8.48 -0.72 -9.43
N GLY A 14 9.63 -0.89 -10.07
CA GLY A 14 10.08 -2.17 -10.60
C GLY A 14 9.13 -2.69 -11.67
N THR A 15 8.49 -3.83 -11.42
CA THR A 15 7.55 -4.47 -12.36
C THR A 15 6.08 -4.19 -12.05
N VAL A 16 5.76 -3.48 -10.96
CA VAL A 16 4.39 -3.23 -10.52
C VAL A 16 4.04 -1.77 -10.75
N HIS A 17 2.86 -1.51 -11.31
CA HIS A 17 2.30 -0.16 -11.41
C HIS A 17 1.36 0.08 -10.23
N PHE A 18 1.67 1.08 -9.41
CA PHE A 18 0.80 1.47 -8.30
C PHE A 18 -0.07 2.64 -8.73
N HIS A 19 -1.37 2.55 -8.49
CA HIS A 19 -2.33 3.59 -8.81
C HIS A 19 -3.09 4.03 -7.57
N ALA A 20 -3.05 5.32 -7.26
CA ALA A 20 -3.68 5.89 -6.08
C ALA A 20 -4.98 6.62 -6.45
N PHE A 21 -6.06 6.29 -5.73
CA PHE A 21 -7.39 6.80 -6.00
C PHE A 21 -8.09 7.25 -4.72
N VAL A 22 -8.90 8.31 -4.85
CA VAL A 22 -10.05 8.50 -3.96
C VAL A 22 -11.12 7.49 -4.37
N ILE A 23 -11.68 6.78 -3.40
CA ILE A 23 -12.62 5.69 -3.62
C ILE A 23 -13.88 5.83 -2.75
N LYS A 24 -14.99 5.25 -3.20
CA LYS A 24 -16.15 4.96 -2.35
C LYS A 24 -16.04 3.53 -1.80
N ILE A 25 -16.19 3.35 -0.49
CA ILE A 25 -16.03 2.04 0.19
C ILE A 25 -17.40 1.37 0.43
N GLN A 26 -18.38 2.12 0.98
CA GLN A 26 -19.81 1.78 1.15
C GLN A 26 -20.55 2.99 1.75
N ASP A 27 -21.89 3.09 1.61
CA ASP A 27 -22.78 4.08 2.27
C ASP A 27 -22.20 5.49 2.48
N ASP A 28 -21.78 6.11 1.37
CA ASP A 28 -21.21 7.46 1.27
C ASP A 28 -19.87 7.70 2.00
N GLU A 29 -19.23 6.62 2.46
CA GLU A 29 -17.88 6.69 2.97
C GLU A 29 -16.86 6.79 1.84
N VAL A 30 -16.18 7.94 1.80
CA VAL A 30 -15.07 8.22 0.90
C VAL A 30 -13.75 7.89 1.60
N GLY A 31 -12.95 7.07 0.94
CA GLY A 31 -11.62 6.68 1.39
C GLY A 31 -10.56 6.95 0.33
N PHE A 32 -9.36 6.49 0.63
CA PHE A 32 -8.22 6.54 -0.27
C PHE A 32 -7.69 5.12 -0.44
N ALA A 33 -7.32 4.73 -1.65
CA ALA A 33 -6.82 3.40 -1.92
C ALA A 33 -5.69 3.38 -2.96
N ILE A 34 -4.80 2.41 -2.80
CA ILE A 34 -3.74 2.12 -3.75
C ILE A 34 -4.03 0.75 -4.35
N PHE A 35 -4.09 0.70 -5.68
CA PHE A 35 -4.28 -0.51 -6.47
C PHE A 35 -2.95 -0.87 -7.15
N MET A 36 -2.78 -2.15 -7.44
CA MET A 36 -1.68 -2.63 -8.28
C MET A 36 -2.21 -2.99 -9.66
N ASP A 37 -1.50 -2.53 -10.69
CA ASP A 37 -1.80 -2.76 -12.09
C ASP A 37 -3.30 -2.55 -12.36
N GLU A 38 -3.93 -3.48 -13.08
CA GLU A 38 -5.37 -3.46 -13.38
C GLU A 38 -6.21 -4.30 -12.39
N LEU A 39 -5.68 -4.58 -11.17
CA LEU A 39 -6.42 -5.39 -10.21
C LEU A 39 -7.70 -4.68 -9.71
N PRO A 40 -8.81 -5.42 -9.54
CA PRO A 40 -10.08 -4.84 -9.12
C PRO A 40 -10.15 -4.55 -7.61
N THR A 41 -9.20 -5.07 -6.83
CA THR A 41 -9.14 -4.90 -5.38
C THR A 41 -7.88 -4.13 -4.98
N PRO A 42 -7.97 -3.23 -3.99
CA PRO A 42 -6.83 -2.42 -3.60
C PRO A 42 -5.79 -3.25 -2.84
N LEU A 43 -4.51 -2.96 -3.08
CA LEU A 43 -3.42 -3.44 -2.24
C LEU A 43 -3.59 -2.90 -0.82
N LEU A 44 -3.95 -1.61 -0.70
CA LEU A 44 -4.27 -1.02 0.59
C LEU A 44 -5.30 0.08 0.45
N TYR A 45 -6.03 0.32 1.52
CA TYR A 45 -6.98 1.42 1.57
C TYR A 45 -7.14 1.97 2.98
N PHE A 46 -7.41 3.26 3.06
CA PHE A 46 -7.75 4.01 4.26
C PHE A 46 -9.26 4.11 4.37
N TYR A 47 -9.77 3.91 5.58
CA TYR A 47 -11.17 4.04 5.92
C TYR A 47 -11.33 4.69 7.30
N ARG A 48 -12.49 5.29 7.54
CA ARG A 48 -12.82 5.94 8.80
C ARG A 48 -13.32 4.89 9.78
N ASP A 49 -12.58 4.70 10.86
CA ASP A 49 -12.92 3.73 11.92
C ASP A 49 -13.83 4.38 12.98
N SER A 50 -13.70 5.70 13.18
CA SER A 50 -14.60 6.52 13.99
C SER A 50 -14.61 7.97 13.50
N ILE A 51 -15.46 8.83 14.06
CA ILE A 51 -15.58 10.26 13.69
C ILE A 51 -14.20 10.94 13.62
N ASP A 52 -13.28 10.59 14.52
CA ASP A 52 -11.98 11.23 14.67
C ASP A 52 -10.78 10.34 14.29
N SER A 53 -11.01 9.11 13.79
CA SER A 53 -9.91 8.17 13.50
C SER A 53 -9.99 7.57 12.11
N ILE A 54 -8.84 7.60 11.41
CA ILE A 54 -8.62 6.89 10.15
C ILE A 54 -7.71 5.71 10.40
N THR A 55 -8.14 4.55 9.94
CA THR A 55 -7.40 3.30 9.94
C THR A 55 -7.19 2.84 8.50
N PHE A 56 -6.30 1.88 8.28
CA PHE A 56 -6.04 1.30 6.98
C PHE A 56 -6.17 -0.23 7.01
N LYS A 57 -6.33 -0.81 5.84
CA LYS A 57 -6.25 -2.25 5.58
C LYS A 57 -5.28 -2.51 4.44
N ILE A 58 -4.57 -3.62 4.53
CA ILE A 58 -3.63 -4.09 3.52
C ILE A 58 -4.02 -5.50 3.12
N ASP A 59 -4.06 -5.75 1.81
CA ASP A 59 -4.20 -7.07 1.23
C ASP A 59 -2.85 -7.80 1.30
N ASN A 60 -2.74 -8.69 2.30
CA ASN A 60 -1.53 -9.47 2.52
C ASN A 60 -1.24 -10.42 1.35
N ASP A 61 -2.25 -10.93 0.65
CA ASP A 61 -2.07 -11.90 -0.42
C ASP A 61 -1.48 -11.22 -1.65
N GLN A 62 -1.99 -10.04 -1.99
CA GLN A 62 -1.41 -9.18 -3.01
C GLN A 62 0.04 -8.80 -2.67
N PHE A 63 0.30 -8.39 -1.43
CA PHE A 63 1.66 -8.08 -1.00
C PHE A 63 2.60 -9.29 -1.16
N LEU A 64 2.20 -10.47 -0.67
CA LEU A 64 2.99 -11.68 -0.78
C LEU A 64 3.19 -12.12 -2.23
N ALA A 65 2.25 -11.82 -3.14
CA ALA A 65 2.41 -12.06 -4.56
C ALA A 65 3.56 -11.21 -5.15
N ILE A 66 3.70 -9.94 -4.76
CA ILE A 66 4.86 -9.09 -5.16
C ILE A 66 6.17 -9.77 -4.72
N VAL A 67 6.21 -10.21 -3.46
CA VAL A 67 7.39 -10.85 -2.87
C VAL A 67 7.78 -12.12 -3.64
N LYS A 68 6.81 -13.01 -3.89
CA LYS A 68 7.03 -14.29 -4.58
C LYS A 68 7.45 -14.11 -6.03
N ASN A 69 6.91 -13.11 -6.72
CA ASN A 69 7.14 -12.91 -8.16
C ASN A 69 8.37 -12.04 -8.46
N SER A 70 8.95 -11.38 -7.44
CA SER A 70 10.12 -10.53 -7.61
C SER A 70 11.38 -11.33 -7.95
N LYS A 71 11.96 -11.06 -9.13
CA LYS A 71 13.22 -11.67 -9.59
C LYS A 71 14.45 -10.79 -9.35
N PHE A 72 14.29 -9.70 -8.61
CA PHE A 72 15.36 -8.75 -8.32
C PHE A 72 16.30 -9.25 -7.21
N THR A 73 17.55 -8.77 -7.21
CA THR A 73 18.51 -9.05 -6.11
C THR A 73 18.12 -8.29 -4.85
N SER A 74 18.69 -8.66 -3.70
CA SER A 74 18.37 -7.99 -2.42
C SER A 74 18.72 -6.49 -2.46
N GLU A 75 19.81 -6.12 -3.13
CA GLU A 75 20.24 -4.72 -3.30
C GLU A 75 19.20 -3.92 -4.09
N VAL A 76 18.77 -4.45 -5.24
CA VAL A 76 17.74 -3.80 -6.07
C VAL A 76 16.41 -3.72 -5.30
N ARG A 77 16.05 -4.77 -4.56
CA ARG A 77 14.83 -4.76 -3.74
C ARG A 77 14.87 -3.71 -2.62
N LYS A 78 16.04 -3.41 -2.03
CA LYS A 78 16.17 -2.32 -1.06
C LYS A 78 15.82 -0.98 -1.67
N GLU A 79 16.31 -0.70 -2.88
CA GLU A 79 16.02 0.56 -3.58
C GLU A 79 14.55 0.64 -4.01
N LEU A 80 14.01 -0.42 -4.61
CA LEU A 80 12.58 -0.49 -4.97
C LEU A 80 11.68 -0.32 -3.75
N TYR A 81 12.06 -0.87 -2.60
CA TYR A 81 11.30 -0.70 -1.37
C TYR A 81 11.35 0.74 -0.86
N LYS A 82 12.49 1.43 -0.96
CA LYS A 82 12.60 2.85 -0.59
C LYS A 82 11.69 3.72 -1.47
N GLU A 83 11.67 3.45 -2.78
CA GLU A 83 10.75 4.14 -3.71
C GLU A 83 9.29 3.91 -3.32
N PHE A 84 8.93 2.66 -3.01
CA PHE A 84 7.58 2.31 -2.55
C PHE A 84 7.21 2.99 -1.24
N GLU A 85 8.11 2.98 -0.25
CA GLU A 85 7.88 3.65 1.04
C GLU A 85 7.72 5.17 0.86
N PHE A 86 8.52 5.78 -0.01
CA PHE A 86 8.38 7.20 -0.35
C PHE A 86 7.02 7.50 -1.00
N PHE A 87 6.63 6.71 -1.99
CA PHE A 87 5.32 6.81 -2.64
C PHE A 87 4.18 6.71 -1.61
N LEU A 88 4.24 5.71 -0.72
CA LEU A 88 3.24 5.55 0.35
C LEU A 88 3.14 6.77 1.26
N ARG A 89 4.29 7.33 1.70
CA ARG A 89 4.32 8.55 2.53
C ARG A 89 3.65 9.72 1.81
N THR A 90 4.02 9.98 0.56
CA THR A 90 3.43 11.07 -0.23
C THR A 90 1.92 10.88 -0.42
N MET A 91 1.47 9.65 -0.68
CA MET A 91 0.04 9.37 -0.84
C MET A 91 -0.73 9.52 0.47
N GLU A 92 -0.14 9.12 1.59
CA GLU A 92 -0.70 9.29 2.93
C GLU A 92 -0.86 10.79 3.29
N GLU A 93 0.15 11.62 3.01
CA GLU A 93 0.08 13.08 3.18
C GLU A 93 -1.03 13.71 2.31
N ARG A 94 -1.13 13.29 1.04
CA ARG A 94 -2.18 13.77 0.14
C ARG A 94 -3.57 13.34 0.60
N ALA A 95 -3.75 12.08 0.99
CA ALA A 95 -5.01 11.58 1.52
C ALA A 95 -5.43 12.36 2.76
N THR A 96 -4.48 12.67 3.65
CA THR A 96 -4.69 13.52 4.83
C THR A 96 -5.19 14.91 4.43
N ALA A 97 -4.48 15.57 3.51
CA ALA A 97 -4.80 16.93 3.08
C ALA A 97 -6.15 17.04 2.35
N TYR A 98 -6.53 16.02 1.58
CA TYR A 98 -7.76 16.04 0.78
C TYR A 98 -9.00 15.52 1.52
N LEU A 99 -8.87 14.47 2.33
CA LEU A 99 -10.02 13.72 2.85
C LEU A 99 -10.15 13.76 4.37
N PHE A 100 -9.06 13.99 5.10
CA PHE A 100 -8.99 13.72 6.53
C PHE A 100 -8.44 14.88 7.36
N LYS A 101 -8.69 16.13 6.94
CA LYS A 101 -8.10 17.37 7.50
C LYS A 101 -8.15 17.52 9.04
N ASN A 102 -9.02 16.81 9.74
CA ASN A 102 -9.20 16.89 11.20
C ASN A 102 -9.15 15.53 11.93
N ALA A 103 -8.77 14.44 11.27
CA ALA A 103 -8.77 13.10 11.88
C ALA A 103 -7.37 12.68 12.34
N ALA A 104 -7.29 11.96 13.46
CA ALA A 104 -6.06 11.30 13.88
C ALA A 104 -5.81 10.09 12.98
N ILE A 105 -4.77 10.17 12.15
CA ILE A 105 -4.43 9.11 11.19
C ILE A 105 -3.43 8.15 11.83
N LYS A 106 -3.75 6.85 11.79
CA LYS A 106 -2.77 5.81 12.06
C LYS A 106 -1.90 5.63 10.81
N TYR A 107 -0.72 6.25 10.84
CA TYR A 107 0.18 6.24 9.70
C TYR A 107 0.63 4.81 9.33
N ILE A 108 0.37 4.38 8.09
CA ILE A 108 0.81 3.11 7.50
C ILE A 108 2.32 2.97 7.61
N THR A 109 3.01 4.06 7.34
CA THR A 109 4.47 4.15 7.30
C THR A 109 5.14 3.87 8.66
N ASN A 110 4.38 3.97 9.75
CA ASN A 110 4.83 3.63 11.11
C ASN A 110 4.28 2.28 11.61
N SER A 111 3.55 1.54 10.77
CA SER A 111 2.94 0.28 11.16
C SER A 111 3.94 -0.87 11.17
N ARG A 112 3.68 -1.86 12.05
CA ARG A 112 4.41 -3.14 12.06
C ARG A 112 4.27 -3.89 10.73
N ASP A 113 3.19 -3.65 9.99
CA ASP A 113 2.93 -4.29 8.70
C ASP A 113 3.94 -3.85 7.64
N ILE A 114 4.18 -2.54 7.50
CA ILE A 114 5.21 -2.01 6.58
C ILE A 114 6.60 -2.52 6.95
N ILE A 115 6.96 -2.56 8.22
CA ILE A 115 8.27 -3.12 8.64
C ILE A 115 8.37 -4.61 8.29
N ARG A 116 7.31 -5.39 8.53
CA ARG A 116 7.24 -6.81 8.18
C ARG A 116 7.39 -7.01 6.67
N TYR A 117 6.71 -6.20 5.88
CA TYR A 117 6.74 -6.23 4.42
C TYR A 117 8.11 -5.89 3.85
N LYS A 118 8.74 -4.83 4.35
CA LYS A 118 10.14 -4.51 4.06
C LYS A 118 11.03 -5.75 4.20
N ASN A 119 10.93 -6.39 5.36
CA ASN A 119 11.78 -7.54 5.68
C ASN A 119 11.48 -8.72 4.75
N TYR A 120 10.22 -9.06 4.50
CA TYR A 120 9.86 -10.14 3.58
C TYR A 120 10.31 -9.87 2.14
N TYR A 121 10.13 -8.66 1.64
CA TYR A 121 10.52 -8.31 0.28
C TYR A 121 12.04 -8.36 0.09
N ILE A 122 12.80 -7.73 0.99
CA ILE A 122 14.27 -7.65 0.88
C ILE A 122 14.93 -9.01 1.08
N SER A 123 14.36 -9.86 1.95
CA SER A 123 14.91 -11.20 2.27
C SER A 123 14.36 -12.35 1.42
N ALA A 124 13.42 -12.09 0.50
CA ALA A 124 12.94 -13.14 -0.39
C ALA A 124 14.11 -13.74 -1.19
N GLY A 125 14.19 -15.05 -1.31
CA GLY A 125 15.32 -15.71 -2.00
C GLY A 125 16.66 -15.72 -1.25
N THR A 126 16.78 -15.13 -0.05
CA THR A 126 17.91 -15.45 0.87
C THR A 126 17.60 -16.65 1.76
N LYS A 127 16.33 -17.05 1.85
CA LYS A 127 15.93 -18.35 2.40
C LYS A 127 15.97 -19.38 1.27
N THR A 128 17.03 -20.17 1.22
CA THR A 128 16.89 -21.58 0.83
C THR A 128 15.73 -22.11 1.66
N PHE A 129 14.66 -22.55 1.02
CA PHE A 129 13.63 -23.32 1.70
C PHE A 129 14.30 -24.63 2.12
N GLU A 130 14.93 -24.65 3.29
CA GLU A 130 15.18 -25.91 3.97
C GLU A 130 13.80 -26.48 4.30
N GLN A 131 13.53 -27.59 3.64
CA GLN A 131 12.36 -28.42 3.78
C GLN A 131 12.29 -28.95 5.21
N GLU A 132 11.12 -28.87 5.82
CA GLU A 132 10.63 -29.87 6.78
C GLU A 132 9.19 -30.24 6.40
#